data_AF-A0A5H2Y0A2-F1
#
_entry.id   AF-A0A5H2Y0A2-F1
#
_cell.length_a   1.000
_cell.length_b   1.000
_cell.length_c   1.000
_cell.angle_alpha   90.00
_cell.angle_beta   90.00
_cell.angle_gamma   90.00
#
_symmetry.space_group_name_H-M   'P 1'
#
loop_
_entity.id
_entity.type
_entity.pdbx_description
1 polymer ?
#
loop_
_entity_poly.entity_id
_entity_poly.type
_entity_poly.pdbx_seq_one_letter_code
_entity_poly.pdbx_strand_id
1 'polypeptide(L)' 'MKNPQQRVSEFWVGSREFDPVNVGYVTHEGLSKFKVNASNGEIMPGNSNRGHSYGTSLNEEQKWQVIEYMKTL' A
#
# COMPACT_ATOMS: atom_id res chain seq x y z
N MET A 1 4.05 -9.13 0.40
CA MET A 1 3.57 -7.96 1.16
C MET A 1 4.72 -7.27 1.88
N LYS A 2 4.71 -5.93 1.92
CA LYS A 2 5.69 -5.15 2.67
C LYS A 2 5.37 -5.17 4.17
N ASN A 3 6.40 -5.23 5.00
CA ASN A 3 6.26 -5.08 6.45
C ASN A 3 5.61 -3.71 6.74
N PRO A 4 4.65 -3.57 7.68
CA PRO A 4 4.04 -2.28 8.01
C PRO A 4 4.99 -1.08 8.11
N GLN A 5 6.19 -1.25 8.66
CA GLN A 5 7.18 -0.16 8.80
C GLN A 5 7.77 0.31 7.46
N GLN A 6 7.66 -0.48 6.40
CA GLN A 6 8.15 -0.16 5.05
C GLN A 6 7.05 0.41 4.14
N ARG A 7 5.81 0.55 4.65
CA ARG A 7 4.70 1.11 3.90
C ARG A 7 4.80 2.64 3.91
N VAL A 8 4.55 3.26 2.76
CA VAL A 8 4.53 4.72 2.65
C VAL A 8 3.47 5.31 3.58
N SER A 9 3.79 6.44 4.19
CA SER A 9 2.89 7.20 5.08
C SER A 9 2.25 8.41 4.40
N GLU A 10 2.61 8.66 3.14
CA GLU A 10 2.09 9.74 2.32
C GLU A 10 2.10 9.31 0.85
N PHE A 11 0.98 9.52 0.16
CA PHE A 11 0.84 9.15 -1.25
C PHE A 11 -0.28 9.95 -1.92
N TRP A 12 -0.25 10.04 -3.25
CA TRP A 12 -1.31 10.69 -4.00
C TRP A 12 -2.52 9.76 -4.18
N VAL A 13 -3.72 10.34 -4.10
CA VAL A 13 -5.00 9.64 -4.31
C VAL A 13 -5.81 10.31 -5.41
N GLY A 14 -6.79 9.58 -5.94
CA GLY A 14 -7.65 10.05 -7.05
C GLY A 14 -7.08 9.77 -8.44
N SER A 15 -5.97 9.04 -8.55
CA SER A 15 -5.51 8.51 -9.84
C SER A 15 -6.55 7.55 -10.42
N ARG A 16 -6.70 7.58 -11.75
CA ARG A 16 -7.51 6.63 -12.52
C ARG A 16 -6.65 5.57 -13.21
N GLU A 17 -5.33 5.66 -13.07
CA GLU A 17 -4.38 4.76 -13.69
C GLU A 17 -4.07 3.58 -12.77
N PHE A 18 -4.26 2.38 -13.31
CA PHE A 18 -4.04 1.12 -12.60
C PHE A 18 -2.68 0.53 -12.97
N ASP A 19 -1.92 0.11 -11.97
CA ASP A 19 -0.69 -0.67 -12.08
C ASP A 19 -1.03 -2.17 -12.02
N PRO A 20 -1.02 -2.88 -13.16
CA PRO A 20 -1.37 -4.31 -13.20
C PRO A 20 -0.26 -5.22 -12.65
N VAL A 21 0.96 -4.71 -12.47
CA VAL A 21 2.08 -5.47 -11.92
C VAL A 21 1.92 -5.55 -10.40
N ASN A 22 1.77 -4.41 -9.73
CA ASN A 22 1.65 -4.36 -8.27
C ASN A 22 0.20 -4.46 -7.76
N VAL A 23 -0.78 -4.54 -8.67
CA VAL A 23 -2.22 -4.68 -8.39
C VAL A 23 -2.71 -3.54 -7.48
N GLY A 24 -2.74 -2.33 -8.02
CA GLY A 24 -3.19 -1.13 -7.32
C GLY A 24 -3.22 0.09 -8.22
N TYR A 25 -3.51 1.27 -7.66
CA TYR A 25 -3.44 2.53 -8.41
C TYR A 25 -2.03 3.12 -8.38
N VAL A 26 -1.69 3.88 -9.42
CA VAL A 26 -0.52 4.76 -9.42
C VAL A 26 -0.66 5.81 -8.31
N THR A 27 0.40 5.97 -7.50
CA THR A 27 0.39 6.78 -6.27
C THR A 27 1.44 7.91 -6.24
N HIS A 28 2.16 8.14 -7.35
CA HIS A 28 3.14 9.22 -7.46
C HIS A 28 2.53 10.54 -8.00
N GLU A 29 1.30 10.50 -8.52
CA GLU A 29 0.51 11.65 -8.94
C GLU A 29 -1.00 11.43 -8.67
N GLY A 30 -1.78 12.51 -8.57
CA GLY A 30 -3.20 12.44 -8.28
C GLY A 30 -3.84 13.79 -7.93
N LEU A 31 -5.08 13.77 -7.48
CA LEU A 31 -5.89 14.96 -7.19
C LEU A 31 -5.57 15.56 -5.81
N SER A 32 -5.22 14.71 -4.84
CA SER A 32 -4.89 15.15 -3.49
C SER A 32 -3.89 14.20 -2.84
N LYS A 33 -3.21 14.69 -1.80
CA LYS A 33 -2.20 13.94 -1.07
C LYS A 33 -2.80 13.40 0.23
N PHE A 34 -2.85 12.08 0.37
CA PHE A 34 -3.26 11.43 1.59
C PHE A 34 -2.08 11.32 2.56
N LYS A 35 -2.35 11.53 3.86
CA LYS A 35 -1.35 11.42 4.93
C LYS A 35 -1.83 10.50 6.03
N VAL A 36 -0.96 9.57 6.43
CA VAL A 36 -1.15 8.72 7.60
C VAL A 36 -0.94 9.52 8.89
N ASN A 37 0.05 10.40 8.89
CA ASN A 37 0.45 11.18 10.07
C ASN A 37 0.01 12.65 9.95
N ALA A 38 -0.38 13.23 11.07
CA ALA A 38 -0.55 14.67 11.24
C ALA A 38 0.82 15.39 11.30
N SER A 39 0.79 16.73 11.31
CA SER A 39 2.00 17.55 11.37
C SER A 39 2.86 17.32 12.62
N ASN A 40 2.25 16.86 13.72
CA ASN A 40 2.95 16.49 14.95
C ASN A 40 3.55 15.06 14.92
N GLY A 41 3.40 14.33 13.81
CA GLY A 41 3.90 12.96 13.65
C GLY A 41 2.98 11.86 14.18
N GLU A 42 1.86 12.19 14.82
CA GLU A 42 0.88 11.20 15.28
C GLU A 42 0.01 10.69 14.13
N ILE A 43 -0.44 9.44 14.22
CA ILE A 43 -1.36 8.87 13.23
C ILE A 43 -2.71 9.59 13.33
N MET A 44 -3.19 10.10 12.19
CA MET A 44 -4.53 10.68 12.11
C MET A 44 -5.59 9.59 12.38
N PRO A 45 -6.66 9.89 13.15
CA PRO A 45 -7.71 8.92 13.43
C PRO A 45 -8.26 8.27 12.15
N GLY A 46 -8.22 6.93 12.08
CA GLY A 46 -8.68 6.16 10.93
C GLY A 46 -7.67 5.97 9.79
N ASN A 47 -6.54 6.69 9.78
CA ASN A 47 -5.59 6.66 8.66
C ASN A 47 -4.41 5.68 8.84
N SER A 48 -4.44 4.84 9.87
CA SER A 48 -3.33 3.92 10.16
C SER A 48 -3.06 2.97 8.99
N ASN A 49 -1.82 2.94 8.50
CA ASN A 49 -1.34 1.97 7.51
C ASN A 49 -0.74 0.69 8.16
N ARG A 50 -0.91 0.53 9.48
CA ARG A 50 -0.37 -0.59 10.27
C ARG A 50 -1.28 -1.83 10.21
N GLY A 51 -0.81 -2.93 10.79
CA GLY A 51 -1.54 -4.20 10.82
C GLY A 51 -1.32 -5.05 9.56
N HIS A 52 -2.00 -6.19 9.50
CA HIS A 52 -1.79 -7.21 8.45
C HIS A 52 -0.30 -7.58 8.31
N SER A 53 0.32 -7.97 9.43
CA SER A 53 1.72 -8.39 9.48
C SER A 53 1.92 -9.83 8.99
N TYR A 54 0.84 -10.60 8.81
CA TYR A 54 0.92 -11.93 8.22
C TYR A 54 1.34 -11.85 6.74
N GLY A 55 2.15 -12.82 6.30
CA GLY A 55 2.66 -12.86 4.92
C GLY A 55 3.79 -11.87 4.61
N THR A 56 4.28 -11.10 5.60
CA THR A 56 5.44 -10.21 5.41
C THR A 56 6.77 -10.96 5.41
N SER A 57 6.79 -12.19 5.94
CA SER A 57 7.95 -13.09 5.95
C SER A 57 8.10 -13.93 4.68
N LEU A 58 7.12 -13.87 3.76
CA LEU A 58 7.23 -14.53 2.47
C LEU A 58 8.44 -13.98 1.71
N ASN A 59 9.13 -14.85 0.97
CA ASN A 59 10.13 -14.39 0.01
C ASN A 59 9.45 -13.74 -1.20
N GLU A 60 10.23 -13.11 -2.09
CA GLU A 60 9.67 -12.40 -3.25
C GLU A 60 8.90 -13.31 -4.19
N GLU A 61 9.39 -14.52 -4.46
CA GLU A 61 8.72 -15.49 -5.34
C GLU A 61 7.34 -15.88 -4.80
N GLN A 62 7.25 -16.20 -3.51
CA GLN A 62 5.99 -16.54 -2.84
C GLN A 62 5.01 -15.35 -2.84
N LYS A 63 5.50 -14.12 -2.73
CA LYS A 63 4.66 -12.92 -2.84
C LYS A 63 4.05 -12.81 -4.24
N TRP A 64 4.84 -13.05 -5.27
CA TRP A 64 4.35 -13.04 -6.66
C TRP A 64 3.33 -14.14 -6.92
N GLN A 65 3.54 -15.35 -6.38
CA GLN A 65 2.55 -16.43 -6.48
C GLN A 65 1.18 -16.03 -5.89
N VAL A 66 1.17 -15.35 -4.74
CA VAL A 66 -0.07 -14.84 -4.13
C VAL A 66 -0.72 -13.77 -5.01
N ILE A 67 0.07 -12.86 -5.58
CA ILE A 67 -0.43 -11.81 -6.48
C ILE A 67 -1.07 -12.42 -7.72
N GLU A 68 -0.39 -13.37 -8.37
CA GLU A 68 -0.93 -14.03 -9.57
C GLU A 68 -2.18 -14.85 -9.25
N TYR A 69 -2.23 -15.53 -8.09
CA TYR A 69 -3.44 -16.21 -7.65
C TYR A 69 -4.63 -15.24 -7.49
N MET A 70 -4.41 -14.07 -6.86
CA MET A 70 -5.46 -13.06 -6.68
C MET A 70 -6.03 -12.55 -8.01
N LYS A 71 -5.24 -12.52 -9.08
CA LYS A 71 -5.71 -12.10 -10.42
C LYS A 71 -6.70 -13.08 -11.07
N THR A 72 -6.84 -14.29 -10.52
CA THR A 72 -7.76 -15.34 -11.04
C THR A 72 -9.12 -15.39 -10.34
N LEU A 73 -9.31 -14.60 -9.28
CA LEU A 73 -10.54 -14.52 -8.49
C LEU A 73 -11.45 -13.39 -8.99
#